data_AF-A0A4S8HZX0-F1
#
_entry.id   AF-A0A4S8HZX0-F1
#
_cell.length_a   1.000
_cell.length_b   1.000
_cell.length_c   1.000
_cell.angle_alpha   90.00
_cell.angle_beta   90.00
_cell.angle_gamma   90.00
#
_symmetry.space_group_name_H-M   'P 1'
#
loop_
_entity.id
_entity.type
_entity.pdbx_description
1 polymer ?
#
loop_
_entity_poly.entity_id
_entity_poly.type
_entity_poly.pdbx_seq_one_letter_code
_entity_poly.pdbx_strand_id
1 'polypeptide(L)'
;MNNDLLNILSNSNKDIDNQKLMDYLSGKLSEQEKHEVEMWMIDNDFENEALEGLQQMSGNKKLEGYVDQLNKELHQYIKQKKDRREKRKINNGFWVYTAIAFILIIIILAYMVISRIH
;
A
#
# COMPACT_ATOMS: atom_id res chain seq x y z
N MET A 1 5.65 2.41 6.51
CA MET A 1 6.77 2.01 5.64
C MET A 1 6.43 0.63 5.08
N ASN A 2 6.39 0.52 3.75
CA ASN A 2 5.92 -0.62 2.94
C ASN A 2 6.99 -1.73 2.81
N ASN A 3 7.76 -1.98 3.86
CA ASN A 3 8.93 -2.86 3.77
C ASN A 3 8.51 -4.32 3.58
N ASP A 4 7.35 -4.70 4.11
CA ASP A 4 6.80 -6.06 3.97
C ASP A 4 6.30 -6.34 2.55
N LEU A 5 5.67 -5.36 1.89
CA LEU A 5 5.24 -5.50 0.49
C LEU A 5 6.43 -5.59 -0.47
N LEU A 6 7.48 -4.81 -0.21
CA LEU A 6 8.74 -4.90 -0.96
C LEU A 6 9.41 -6.26 -0.77
N ASN A 7 9.33 -6.86 0.41
CA ASN A 7 9.93 -8.17 0.70
C ASN A 7 9.24 -9.31 -0.09
N ILE A 8 7.91 -9.25 -0.25
CA ILE A 8 7.16 -10.24 -1.04
C ILE A 8 7.51 -10.13 -2.54
N LEU A 9 7.60 -8.91 -3.08
CA LEU A 9 8.01 -8.69 -4.49
C LEU A 9 9.50 -8.95 -4.73
N SER A 10 10.35 -8.72 -3.73
CA SER A 10 11.80 -8.96 -3.85
C SER A 10 12.16 -10.46 -3.84
N ASN A 11 11.23 -11.32 -3.42
CA ASN A 11 11.36 -12.77 -3.49
C ASN A 11 10.50 -13.37 -4.62
N SER A 12 9.76 -12.58 -5.39
CA SER A 12 8.73 -13.11 -6.28
C SER A 12 9.22 -13.56 -7.67
N ASN A 13 10.50 -13.38 -8.02
CA ASN A 13 11.15 -14.03 -9.17
C ASN A 13 12.61 -13.55 -9.28
N LYS A 14 13.59 -14.44 -9.09
CA LYS A 14 15.01 -14.09 -9.30
C LYS A 14 15.50 -14.35 -10.73
N ASP A 15 14.76 -15.16 -11.49
CA ASP A 15 15.27 -15.74 -12.73
C ASP A 15 14.58 -15.20 -14.00
N ILE A 16 13.34 -14.70 -13.90
CA ILE A 16 12.64 -14.08 -15.04
C ILE A 16 11.90 -12.79 -14.64
N ASP A 17 11.94 -11.78 -15.51
CA ASP A 17 11.27 -10.49 -15.28
C ASP A 17 9.75 -10.61 -15.47
N ASN A 18 8.98 -10.05 -14.53
CA ASN A 18 7.52 -9.99 -14.60
C ASN A 18 7.02 -9.24 -15.84
N GLN A 19 7.77 -8.24 -16.33
CA GLN A 19 7.42 -7.55 -17.56
C GLN A 19 7.48 -8.50 -18.77
N LYS A 20 8.48 -9.38 -18.81
CA LYS A 20 8.63 -10.41 -19.86
C LYS A 20 7.47 -11.40 -19.85
N LEU A 21 7.01 -11.81 -18.66
CA LEU A 21 5.82 -12.66 -18.52
C LEU A 21 4.54 -11.97 -19.01
N MET A 22 4.40 -10.67 -18.77
CA MET A 22 3.26 -9.89 -19.29
C MET A 22 3.32 -9.74 -20.82
N ASP A 23 4.51 -9.55 -21.37
CA ASP A 23 4.73 -9.48 -22.82
C ASP A 23 4.48 -10.83 -23.49
N TYR A 24 4.79 -11.95 -22.82
CA TYR A 24 4.41 -13.31 -23.23
C TYR A 24 2.88 -13.45 -23.32
N LEU A 25 2.17 -13.08 -22.25
CA LEU A 25 0.70 -13.15 -22.20
C LEU A 25 0.00 -12.25 -23.23
N SER A 26 0.62 -11.14 -23.60
CA SER A 26 0.10 -10.21 -24.60
C SER A 26 0.54 -10.51 -26.04
N GLY A 27 1.36 -11.55 -26.24
CA GLY A 27 1.82 -11.99 -27.56
C GLY A 27 2.81 -11.04 -28.23
N LYS A 28 3.55 -10.24 -27.45
CA LYS A 28 4.50 -9.22 -27.96
C LYS A 28 5.95 -9.71 -28.04
N LEU A 29 6.26 -10.87 -27.46
CA LEU A 29 7.60 -11.46 -27.48
C LEU A 29 7.97 -12.05 -28.84
N SER A 30 9.27 -12.02 -29.16
CA SER A 30 9.82 -12.78 -30.28
C SER A 30 9.81 -14.29 -29.99
N GLU A 31 9.92 -15.12 -31.03
CA GLU A 31 9.96 -16.59 -30.89
C GLU A 31 11.11 -17.06 -29.97
N GLN A 32 12.26 -16.39 -30.03
CA GLN A 32 13.39 -16.72 -29.14
C GLN A 32 13.06 -16.44 -27.67
N GLU A 33 12.49 -15.27 -27.37
CA GLU A 33 12.13 -14.88 -26.01
C GLU A 33 10.97 -15.71 -25.45
N LYS A 34 10.03 -16.09 -26.33
CA LYS A 34 8.92 -16.96 -25.99
C LYS A 34 9.41 -18.34 -25.57
N HIS A 35 10.35 -18.92 -26.32
CA HIS A 35 10.95 -20.20 -25.99
C HIS A 35 11.70 -20.17 -24.65
N GLU A 36 12.37 -19.07 -24.33
CA GLU A 36 13.03 -18.89 -23.03
C GLU A 36 12.02 -18.89 -21.87
N VAL A 37 10.88 -18.22 -22.04
CA VAL A 37 9.79 -18.26 -21.05
C VAL A 37 9.22 -19.67 -20.91
N GLU A 38 8.99 -20.38 -22.01
CA GLU A 38 8.48 -21.75 -21.99
C GLU A 38 9.46 -22.72 -21.30
N MET A 39 10.76 -22.59 -21.54
CA MET A 39 11.79 -23.37 -20.84
C MET A 39 11.81 -23.07 -19.34
N TRP A 40 11.70 -21.80 -18.97
CA TRP A 40 11.60 -21.40 -17.56
C TRP A 40 10.33 -21.93 -16.90
N MET A 41 9.18 -21.96 -17.60
CA MET A 41 7.92 -22.52 -17.09
C MET A 41 8.02 -24.03 -16.84
N ILE A 42 8.78 -24.78 -17.64
CA ILE A 42 9.00 -26.22 -17.42
C ILE A 42 9.72 -26.48 -16.08
N ASP A 43 10.65 -25.60 -15.70
CA ASP A 43 11.40 -25.74 -14.46
C ASP A 43 10.62 -25.21 -13.23
N ASN A 44 9.49 -24.52 -13.44
CA ASN A 44 8.71 -23.82 -12.42
C ASN A 44 7.22 -24.19 -12.50
N ASP A 45 6.86 -25.36 -11.96
CA ASP A 45 5.50 -25.93 -12.03
C ASP A 45 4.40 -24.98 -11.50
N PHE A 46 4.65 -24.25 -10.42
CA PHE A 46 3.67 -23.34 -9.81
C PHE A 46 3.41 -22.12 -10.69
N GLU A 47 4.47 -21.54 -11.23
CA GLU A 47 4.45 -20.40 -12.12
C GLU A 47 3.81 -20.77 -13.46
N ASN A 48 4.07 -21.98 -13.96
CA ASN A 48 3.41 -22.53 -15.13
C ASN A 48 1.88 -22.60 -14.95
N GLU A 49 1.41 -23.20 -13.84
CA GLU A 49 -0.02 -23.27 -13.53
C GLU A 49 -0.65 -21.86 -13.40
N ALA A 50 0.07 -20.92 -12.77
CA ALA A 50 -0.38 -19.54 -12.64
C ALA A 50 -0.47 -18.80 -13.99
N LEU A 51 0.55 -18.94 -14.86
CA LEU A 51 0.56 -18.35 -16.20
C LEU A 51 -0.52 -18.93 -17.08
N GLU A 52 -0.74 -20.25 -17.06
CA GLU A 52 -1.81 -20.89 -17.81
C GLU A 52 -3.19 -20.35 -17.40
N GLY A 53 -3.43 -20.23 -16.08
CA GLY A 53 -4.67 -19.63 -15.56
C GLY A 53 -4.86 -18.17 -16.02
N LEU A 54 -3.80 -17.37 -15.99
CA LEU A 54 -3.82 -15.98 -16.50
C LEU A 54 -4.04 -15.91 -18.01
N GLN A 55 -3.46 -16.83 -18.78
CA GLN A 55 -3.62 -16.91 -20.24
C GLN A 55 -5.06 -17.29 -20.63
N GLN A 56 -5.70 -18.18 -19.89
CA GLN A 56 -7.13 -18.50 -20.06
C GLN A 56 -8.02 -17.26 -19.79
N MET A 57 -7.59 -16.37 -18.88
CA MET A 57 -8.29 -15.10 -18.62
C MET A 57 -7.99 -14.00 -19.66
N SER A 58 -6.76 -13.94 -20.18
CA SER A 58 -6.29 -12.87 -21.08
C SER A 58 -6.93 -12.90 -22.47
N GLY A 59 -7.35 -14.09 -22.94
CA GLY A 59 -8.10 -14.26 -24.19
C GLY A 59 -9.38 -13.41 -24.31
N ASN A 60 -9.88 -12.87 -23.18
CA ASN A 60 -11.07 -12.02 -23.13
C ASN A 60 -10.80 -10.50 -23.21
N LYS A 61 -9.58 -10.04 -23.50
CA LYS A 61 -9.17 -8.60 -23.54
C LYS A 61 -9.38 -7.79 -22.25
N LYS A 62 -9.83 -8.42 -21.16
CA LYS A 62 -10.17 -7.74 -19.91
C LYS A 62 -9.02 -7.69 -18.90
N LEU A 63 -7.94 -8.44 -19.12
CA LEU A 63 -6.87 -8.61 -18.14
C LEU A 63 -6.23 -7.28 -17.71
N GLU A 64 -5.83 -6.45 -18.68
CA GLU A 64 -5.21 -5.14 -18.40
C GLU A 64 -6.14 -4.24 -17.57
N GLY A 65 -7.42 -4.15 -17.95
CA GLY A 65 -8.43 -3.37 -17.21
C GLY A 65 -8.69 -3.92 -15.79
N TYR A 66 -8.64 -5.23 -15.61
CA TYR A 66 -8.76 -5.85 -14.28
C TYR A 66 -7.55 -5.56 -13.39
N VAL A 67 -6.33 -5.59 -13.95
CA VAL A 67 -5.11 -5.23 -13.22
C VAL A 67 -5.17 -3.78 -12.76
N ASP A 68 -5.57 -2.87 -13.65
CA ASP A 68 -5.74 -1.45 -13.33
C ASP A 68 -6.79 -1.22 -12.25
N GLN A 69 -7.93 -1.91 -12.35
CA GLN A 69 -8.98 -1.84 -11.34
C GLN A 69 -8.50 -2.37 -9.99
N LEU A 70 -7.82 -3.51 -9.97
CA LEU A 70 -7.30 -4.12 -8.75
C LEU A 70 -6.28 -3.20 -8.06
N ASN A 71 -5.35 -2.62 -8.81
CA ASN A 71 -4.39 -1.66 -8.29
C ASN A 71 -5.08 -0.44 -7.67
N LYS A 72 -6.09 0.10 -8.37
CA LYS A 72 -6.87 1.24 -7.88
C LYS A 72 -7.62 0.91 -6.59
N GLU A 73 -8.27 -0.26 -6.53
CA GLU A 73 -9.01 -0.72 -5.36
C GLU A 73 -8.09 -0.98 -4.16
N LEU A 74 -6.92 -1.57 -4.39
CA LEU A 74 -5.90 -1.79 -3.36
C LEU A 74 -5.43 -0.47 -2.75
N HIS A 75 -5.07 0.51 -3.59
CA HIS A 75 -4.68 1.85 -3.14
C HIS A 75 -5.80 2.52 -2.34
N GLN A 76 -7.04 2.39 -2.82
CA GLN A 76 -8.21 2.93 -2.13
C GLN A 76 -8.44 2.26 -0.77
N TYR A 77 -8.31 0.94 -0.67
CA TYR A 77 -8.47 0.19 0.58
C TYR A 77 -7.39 0.58 1.61
N ILE A 78 -6.13 0.67 1.18
CA ILE A 78 -5.01 1.09 2.03
C ILE A 78 -5.24 2.53 2.53
N LYS A 79 -5.65 3.44 1.63
CA LYS A 79 -5.95 4.83 1.99
C LYS A 79 -7.08 4.92 3.01
N GLN A 80 -8.19 4.23 2.77
CA GLN A 80 -9.31 4.21 3.73
C GLN A 80 -8.90 3.69 5.11
N LYS A 81 -8.08 2.64 5.17
CA LYS A 81 -7.55 2.10 6.43
C LYS A 81 -6.66 3.11 7.15
N LYS A 82 -5.83 3.86 6.40
CA LYS A 82 -4.98 4.93 6.94
C LYS A 82 -5.82 6.11 7.45
N ASP A 83 -6.75 6.60 6.65
CA ASP A 83 -7.63 7.72 7.00
C ASP A 83 -8.48 7.40 8.23
N ARG A 84 -8.96 6.15 8.38
CA ARG A 84 -9.66 5.71 9.59
C ARG A 84 -8.77 5.71 10.84
N ARG A 85 -7.48 5.40 10.69
CA ARG A 85 -6.50 5.47 11.80
C ARG A 85 -6.16 6.92 12.15
N GLU A 86 -6.03 7.80 11.16
CA GLU A 86 -5.76 9.23 11.39
C GLU A 86 -6.97 9.95 12.00
N LYS A 87 -8.19 9.63 11.58
CA LYS A 87 -9.42 10.18 12.20
C LYS A 87 -9.59 9.79 13.67
N ARG A 88 -8.97 8.69 14.12
CA ARG A 88 -8.93 8.27 15.53
C ARG A 88 -7.82 8.95 16.33
N LYS A 89 -6.89 9.65 15.69
CA LYS A 89 -5.96 10.54 16.39
C LYS A 89 -6.74 11.78 16.77
N ILE A 90 -7.31 11.76 17.97
CA ILE A 90 -7.89 12.95 18.58
C ILE A 90 -6.75 13.97 18.69
N ASN A 91 -6.92 15.13 18.06
CA ASN A 91 -5.96 16.22 18.12
C ASN A 91 -6.04 16.86 19.52
N ASN A 92 -5.36 16.26 20.48
CA ASN A 92 -5.33 16.69 21.88
C ASN A 92 -4.68 18.07 22.08
N GLY A 93 -4.06 18.66 21.04
CA GLY A 93 -3.37 19.95 21.14
C GLY A 93 -4.27 21.04 21.72
N PHE A 94 -5.49 21.20 21.19
CA PHE A 94 -6.41 22.26 21.65
C PHE A 94 -6.78 22.14 23.13
N TRP A 95 -7.18 20.94 23.57
CA TRP A 95 -7.55 20.69 24.97
C TRP A 95 -6.38 20.88 25.95
N VAL A 96 -5.16 20.52 25.53
CA VAL A 96 -3.95 20.73 26.35
C VAL A 96 -3.66 22.22 26.50
N TYR A 97 -3.75 23.02 25.42
CA TYR A 97 -3.56 24.46 25.51
C TYR A 97 -4.63 25.14 26.37
N THR A 98 -5.89 24.72 26.26
CA THR A 98 -6.98 25.24 27.11
C THR A 98 -6.73 24.95 28.59
N ALA A 99 -6.27 23.75 28.95
CA ALA A 99 -5.97 23.38 30.34
C ALA A 99 -4.81 24.23 30.91
N ILE A 100 -3.75 24.45 30.13
CA ILE A 100 -2.61 25.28 30.54
C ILE A 100 -3.06 26.73 30.77
N ALA A 101 -3.87 27.30 29.87
CA ALA A 101 -4.39 28.65 30.02
C ALA A 101 -5.23 28.80 31.30
N PHE A 102 -6.08 27.80 31.61
CA PHE A 102 -6.87 27.79 32.85
C PHE A 102 -6.00 27.78 34.11
N ILE A 103 -4.95 26.95 34.12
CA ILE A 103 -4.01 26.88 35.25
C ILE A 103 -3.32 28.23 35.46
N LEU A 104 -2.87 28.90 34.39
CA LEU A 104 -2.25 30.22 34.48
C LEU A 104 -3.21 31.27 35.04
N ILE A 105 -4.48 31.26 34.61
CA ILE A 105 -5.51 32.17 35.13
C ILE A 105 -5.71 31.94 36.64
N ILE A 106 -5.77 30.69 37.09
CA ILE A 106 -5.92 30.36 38.52
C ILE A 106 -4.72 30.86 39.33
N ILE A 107 -3.49 30.72 38.81
CA ILE A 107 -2.28 31.23 39.47
C ILE A 107 -2.33 32.76 39.60
N ILE A 108 -2.74 33.47 38.54
CA ILE A 108 -2.87 34.93 38.56
C ILE A 108 -3.93 35.37 39.59
N LEU A 109 -5.08 34.70 39.62
CA LEU A 109 -6.13 34.99 40.60
C LEU A 109 -5.67 34.73 42.04
N ALA A 110 -4.97 33.62 42.28
CA ALA A 110 -4.40 33.31 43.58
C ALA A 110 -3.39 34.38 44.03
N TYR A 111 -2.50 34.80 43.14
CA TYR A 111 -1.55 35.87 43.40
C TYR A 111 -2.25 37.20 43.72
N MET A 112 -3.29 37.56 42.95
CA MET A 112 -4.05 38.79 43.17
C MET A 112 -4.75 38.80 44.54
N VAL A 113 -5.29 37.66 44.97
CA VAL A 113 -5.93 37.52 46.29
C VAL A 113 -4.89 37.69 47.41
N ILE A 114 -3.73 37.05 47.29
CA ILE A 114 -2.65 37.16 48.28
C ILE A 114 -2.15 38.61 48.37
N SER A 115 -1.90 39.26 47.22
CA SER A 115 -1.41 40.64 47.16
C SER A 115 -2.43 41.69 47.61
N ARG A 116 -3.72 41.34 47.72
CA ARG A 116 -4.76 42.25 48.21
C ARG A 116 -5.05 42.05 49.71
N ILE A 117 -4.66 40.90 50.26
CA ILE A 117 -4.82 40.56 51.68
C ILE A 117 -3.59 40.96 52.49
N HIS A 118 -2.40 41.00 51.86
CA HIS A 118 -1.21 41.68 52.39
C HIS A 118 -1.24 43.17 52.08
#